data_AF-A0A7Y8HGY8-F1
#
_entry.id   AF-A0A7Y8HGY8-F1
#
_cell.length_a   1.000
_cell.length_b   1.000
_cell.length_c   1.000
_cell.angle_alpha   90.00
_cell.angle_beta   90.00
_cell.angle_gamma   90.00
#
_symmetry.space_group_name_H-M   'P 1'
#
loop_
_entity.id
_entity.type
_entity.pdbx_description
1 polymer ?
#
loop_
_entity_poly.entity_id
_entity_poly.type
_entity_poly.pdbx_seq_one_letter_code
_entity_poly.pdbx_strand_id
1 'polypeptide(L)'
;MLDGAIGAGPQTAMRLLVTLGEVYEAKRMIPVSSCHVGGRSYLISGEESIEWMTELYDGRARFQVFTSTNPCSVDFDRWKQMGLPEDLARKQSRADACYLKMGAVPLGSCLPYRTGNLPLPGSHFSSGGSAGATFSNSVLSARGNREGMPAVIAAAIAGVTPEYGLHLRENRSSNRAFFKNKKGRTFIALPFHPPPAFFSG
;
A
#
# COMPACT_ATOMS: atom_id res chain seq x y z
N MET A 1 6.77 21.22 -1.76
CA MET A 1 5.70 20.42 -1.11
C MET A 1 5.71 20.64 0.40
N LEU A 2 6.83 20.44 1.11
CA LEU A 2 6.94 20.71 2.56
C LEU A 2 6.74 22.19 2.93
N ASP A 3 7.10 23.09 2.04
CA ASP A 3 6.87 24.54 2.11
C ASP A 3 5.41 24.97 1.92
N GLY A 4 4.52 24.04 1.51
CA GLY A 4 3.10 24.32 1.29
C GLY A 4 2.78 25.01 -0.04
N ALA A 5 3.75 25.23 -0.93
CA ALA A 5 3.57 25.99 -2.16
C ALA A 5 2.50 25.43 -3.13
N ILE A 6 2.19 24.13 -3.02
CA ILE A 6 1.20 23.43 -3.86
C ILE A 6 -0.08 23.03 -3.10
N GLY A 7 -0.25 23.51 -1.87
CA GLY A 7 -1.43 23.27 -1.04
C GLY A 7 -1.12 22.56 0.29
N ALA A 8 -2.01 22.77 1.26
CA ALA A 8 -1.90 22.19 2.60
C ALA A 8 -2.05 20.65 2.61
N GLY A 9 -2.85 20.09 1.70
CA GLY A 9 -3.06 18.64 1.59
C GLY A 9 -1.77 17.89 1.19
N PRO A 10 -1.12 18.26 0.06
CA PRO A 10 0.19 17.72 -0.28
C PRO A 10 1.26 17.98 0.78
N GLN A 11 1.21 19.12 1.47
CA GLN A 11 2.14 19.42 2.57
C GLN A 11 1.98 18.42 3.72
N THR A 12 0.75 18.19 4.18
CA THR A 12 0.42 17.22 5.23
C THR A 12 0.84 15.81 4.85
N ALA A 13 0.55 15.39 3.61
CA ALA A 13 1.00 14.10 3.07
C ALA A 13 2.53 13.96 3.11
N MET A 14 3.26 14.97 2.63
CA MET A 14 4.72 14.92 2.62
C MET A 14 5.32 14.91 4.02
N ARG A 15 4.75 15.67 4.97
CA ARG A 15 5.19 15.65 6.38
C ARG A 15 5.04 14.25 6.98
N LEU A 16 3.92 13.58 6.73
CA LEU A 16 3.71 12.19 7.17
C LEU A 16 4.79 11.26 6.61
N LEU A 17 5.10 11.36 5.32
CA LEU A 17 6.16 10.54 4.70
C LEU A 17 7.55 10.85 5.27
N VAL A 18 7.86 12.12 5.55
CA VAL A 18 9.13 12.51 6.19
C VAL A 18 9.24 11.88 7.58
N THR A 19 8.20 12.00 8.42
CA THR A 19 8.18 11.37 9.74
C THR A 19 8.31 9.85 9.64
N LEU A 20 7.64 9.22 8.67
CA LEU A 20 7.78 7.78 8.41
C LEU A 20 9.21 7.42 8.02
N GLY A 21 9.84 8.25 7.16
CA GLY A 21 11.23 8.10 6.76
C GLY A 21 12.21 8.22 7.93
N GLU A 22 11.98 9.18 8.83
CA GLU A 22 12.79 9.33 10.06
C GLU A 22 12.66 8.11 10.97
N VAL A 23 11.44 7.61 11.19
CA VAL A 23 11.17 6.43 12.02
C VAL A 23 11.87 5.17 11.48
N TYR A 24 11.94 5.02 10.16
CA TYR A 24 12.57 3.87 9.51
C TYR A 24 14.00 4.14 9.01
N GLU A 25 14.60 5.27 9.41
CA GLU A 25 15.96 5.68 9.03
C GLU A 25 16.20 5.66 7.51
N ALA A 26 15.17 6.00 6.74
CA ALA A 26 15.21 6.05 5.29
C ALA A 26 16.15 7.18 4.82
N LYS A 27 17.13 6.83 3.99
CA LYS A 27 18.14 7.80 3.50
C LYS A 27 17.60 8.79 2.48
N ARG A 28 16.50 8.46 1.81
CA ARG A 28 15.90 9.25 0.73
C ARG A 28 14.44 8.87 0.50
N MET A 29 13.74 9.75 -0.21
CA MET A 29 12.47 9.45 -0.85
C MET A 29 12.71 8.88 -2.24
N ILE A 30 11.84 7.98 -2.68
CA ILE A 30 11.89 7.33 -4.00
C ILE A 30 10.53 7.42 -4.69
N PRO A 31 10.49 7.54 -6.03
CA PRO A 31 9.25 7.63 -6.78
C PRO A 31 8.45 6.32 -6.68
N VAL A 32 7.13 6.43 -6.50
CA VAL A 32 6.22 5.29 -6.60
C VAL A 32 5.52 5.30 -7.95
N SER A 33 5.34 4.12 -8.55
CA SER A 33 4.68 3.95 -9.85
C SER A 33 3.17 3.73 -9.71
N SER A 34 2.75 3.10 -8.61
CA SER A 34 1.34 2.90 -8.27
C SER A 34 1.13 2.75 -6.77
N CYS A 35 -0.10 3.06 -6.35
CA CYS A 35 -0.59 2.85 -5.00
C CYS A 35 -1.84 1.96 -5.00
N HIS A 36 -2.08 1.25 -3.90
CA HIS A 36 -3.33 0.51 -3.68
C HIS A 36 -3.91 0.75 -2.28
N VAL A 37 -5.01 1.49 -2.21
CA VAL A 37 -5.65 1.89 -0.96
C VAL A 37 -6.66 0.83 -0.51
N GLY A 38 -6.47 0.32 0.71
CA GLY A 38 -7.37 -0.66 1.31
C GLY A 38 -8.62 -0.08 1.98
N GLY A 39 -8.55 1.16 2.46
CA GLY A 39 -9.53 1.79 3.38
C GLY A 39 -10.71 2.50 2.72
N ARG A 40 -11.21 2.03 1.57
CA ARG A 40 -12.37 2.66 0.89
C ARG A 40 -13.72 2.37 1.58
N SER A 41 -13.79 1.27 2.34
CA SER A 41 -15.00 0.81 3.03
C SER A 41 -15.28 1.67 4.27
N TYR A 42 -16.45 2.31 4.33
CA TYR A 42 -16.89 3.11 5.48
C TYR A 42 -16.94 2.30 6.78
N LEU A 43 -17.31 1.02 6.69
CA LEU A 43 -17.35 0.12 7.85
C LEU A 43 -15.96 -0.13 8.47
N ILE A 44 -14.89 0.08 7.69
CA ILE A 44 -13.51 -0.08 8.14
C ILE A 44 -12.93 1.28 8.55
N SER A 45 -13.22 2.32 7.78
CA SER A 45 -12.54 3.60 7.89
C SER A 45 -13.22 4.61 8.82
N GLY A 46 -14.52 4.45 9.07
CA GLY A 46 -15.30 5.39 9.88
C GLY A 46 -15.48 6.77 9.24
N GLU A 47 -16.03 7.69 10.03
CA GLU A 47 -16.31 9.08 9.63
C GLU A 47 -15.02 9.91 9.64
N GLU A 48 -14.12 9.62 10.57
CA GLU A 48 -12.83 10.30 10.76
C GLU A 48 -11.95 10.19 9.51
N SER A 49 -12.02 9.04 8.82
CA SER A 49 -11.33 8.89 7.54
C SER A 49 -11.94 9.75 6.43
N ILE A 50 -13.25 10.00 6.44
CA ILE A 50 -13.90 10.89 5.47
C ILE A 50 -13.46 12.33 5.74
N GLU A 51 -13.48 12.74 7.00
CA GLU A 51 -13.05 14.08 7.43
C GLU A 51 -11.60 14.34 6.99
N TRP A 52 -10.69 13.43 7.32
CA TRP A 52 -9.28 13.55 6.93
C TRP A 52 -9.08 13.59 5.41
N MET A 53 -9.79 12.74 4.65
CA MET A 53 -9.74 12.75 3.19
C MET A 53 -10.31 14.04 2.60
N THR A 54 -11.33 14.61 3.22
CA THR A 54 -11.94 15.89 2.81
C THR A 54 -10.96 17.03 3.05
N GLU A 55 -10.32 17.08 4.22
CA GLU A 55 -9.29 18.07 4.54
C GLU A 55 -8.12 18.02 3.55
N LEU A 56 -7.64 16.83 3.20
CA LEU A 56 -6.61 16.66 2.18
C LEU A 56 -7.07 17.22 0.82
N TYR A 57 -8.28 16.85 0.38
CA TYR A 57 -8.83 17.29 -0.90
C TYR A 57 -9.02 18.81 -0.97
N ASP A 58 -9.57 19.42 0.08
CA ASP A 58 -9.76 20.87 0.22
C ASP A 58 -8.40 21.60 0.29
N GLY A 59 -7.41 20.97 0.90
CA GLY A 59 -6.00 21.33 0.84
C GLY A 59 -5.34 21.15 -0.53
N ARG A 60 -6.12 20.93 -1.60
CA ARG A 60 -5.70 20.74 -3.00
C ARG A 60 -4.98 19.42 -3.29
N ALA A 61 -5.09 18.41 -2.43
CA ALA A 61 -4.48 17.11 -2.69
C ALA A 61 -5.14 16.40 -3.88
N ARG A 62 -4.32 15.83 -4.75
CA ARG A 62 -4.73 14.90 -5.83
C ARG A 62 -3.72 13.77 -5.88
N PHE A 63 -4.18 12.57 -6.20
CA PHE A 63 -3.30 11.44 -6.44
C PHE A 63 -2.49 11.69 -7.72
N GLN A 64 -1.17 11.67 -7.60
CA GLN A 64 -0.21 11.94 -8.68
C GLN A 64 0.16 10.68 -9.45
N VAL A 65 -0.17 9.51 -8.91
CA VAL A 65 0.17 8.20 -9.45
C VAL A 65 -1.08 7.33 -9.55
N PHE A 66 -1.03 6.30 -10.40
CA PHE A 66 -2.14 5.36 -10.52
C PHE A 66 -2.48 4.76 -9.15
N THR A 67 -3.65 5.08 -8.63
CA THR A 67 -4.07 4.74 -7.28
C THR A 67 -5.35 3.95 -7.35
N SER A 68 -5.27 2.64 -7.14
CA SER A 68 -6.44 1.78 -7.11
C SER A 68 -6.97 1.57 -5.69
N THR A 69 -8.22 1.14 -5.56
CA THR A 69 -8.83 0.89 -4.24
C THR A 69 -9.39 -0.51 -4.10
N ASN A 70 -9.50 -0.94 -2.85
CA ASN A 70 -10.32 -2.07 -2.42
C ASN A 70 -11.83 -1.88 -2.73
N PRO A 71 -12.65 -2.92 -2.50
CA PRO A 71 -14.10 -2.79 -2.45
C PRO A 71 -14.54 -1.76 -1.39
N CYS A 72 -15.69 -1.15 -1.63
CA CYS A 72 -16.40 -0.35 -0.63
C CYS A 72 -17.40 -1.22 0.16
N SER A 73 -18.05 -0.68 1.20
CA SER A 73 -18.99 -1.47 2.03
C SER A 73 -20.36 -1.69 1.39
N VAL A 74 -20.65 -1.06 0.24
CA VAL A 74 -21.99 -1.00 -0.34
C VAL A 74 -21.92 -1.25 -1.85
N ASP A 75 -22.74 -2.17 -2.33
CA ASP A 75 -23.05 -2.25 -3.76
C ASP A 75 -24.07 -1.15 -4.10
N PHE A 76 -23.62 -0.08 -4.77
CA PHE A 76 -24.47 1.08 -5.04
C PHE A 76 -25.70 0.77 -5.91
N ASP A 77 -25.68 -0.32 -6.69
CA ASP A 77 -26.79 -0.73 -7.53
C ASP A 77 -27.79 -1.63 -6.77
N ARG A 78 -27.30 -2.40 -5.80
CA ARG A 78 -28.09 -3.49 -5.16
C ARG A 78 -28.30 -3.37 -3.66
N TRP A 79 -27.78 -2.32 -3.01
CA TRP A 79 -27.82 -2.20 -1.55
C TRP A 79 -29.23 -2.33 -0.94
N LYS A 80 -30.27 -1.82 -1.63
CA LYS A 80 -31.67 -1.97 -1.20
C LYS A 80 -32.12 -3.44 -1.21
N GLN A 81 -31.77 -4.18 -2.26
CA GLN A 81 -32.10 -5.61 -2.40
C GLN A 81 -31.35 -6.47 -1.39
N MET A 82 -30.14 -6.04 -1.02
CA MET A 82 -29.32 -6.66 0.03
C MET A 82 -29.81 -6.33 1.45
N GLY A 83 -30.82 -5.46 1.61
CA GLY A 83 -31.32 -5.03 2.91
C GLY A 83 -30.34 -4.16 3.70
N LEU A 84 -29.42 -3.46 3.02
CA LEU A 84 -28.48 -2.57 3.70
C LEU A 84 -29.18 -1.29 4.17
N PRO A 85 -28.84 -0.73 5.34
CA PRO A 85 -29.40 0.53 5.82
C PRO A 85 -29.10 1.68 4.86
N GLU A 86 -30.09 2.53 4.59
CA GLU A 86 -29.92 3.71 3.73
C GLU A 86 -28.83 4.66 4.26
N ASP A 87 -28.72 4.78 5.59
CA ASP A 87 -27.68 5.59 6.22
C ASP A 87 -26.26 5.10 5.88
N LEU A 88 -26.05 3.79 5.84
CA LEU A 88 -24.78 3.19 5.42
C LEU A 88 -24.48 3.51 3.95
N ALA A 89 -25.47 3.41 3.07
CA ALA A 89 -25.32 3.76 1.65
C ALA A 89 -24.95 5.24 1.45
N ARG A 90 -25.59 6.15 2.20
CA ARG A 90 -25.25 7.59 2.16
C ARG A 90 -23.83 7.86 2.67
N LYS A 91 -23.44 7.28 3.81
CA LYS A 91 -22.09 7.41 4.38
C LYS A 91 -21.02 6.84 3.45
N GLN A 92 -21.25 5.66 2.88
CA GLN A 92 -20.33 5.08 1.90
C GLN A 92 -20.24 5.92 0.62
N SER A 93 -21.32 6.54 0.16
CA SER A 93 -21.29 7.46 -1.00
C SER A 93 -20.41 8.68 -0.73
N ARG A 94 -20.46 9.24 0.49
CA ARG A 94 -19.59 10.36 0.90
C ARG A 94 -18.12 9.95 0.91
N ALA A 95 -17.81 8.79 1.50
CA ALA A 95 -16.46 8.24 1.50
C ALA A 95 -15.96 8.04 0.06
N ASP A 96 -16.78 7.45 -0.80
CA ASP A 96 -16.40 7.15 -2.19
C ASP A 96 -16.10 8.41 -3.00
N ALA A 97 -16.94 9.43 -2.85
CA ALA A 97 -16.76 10.72 -3.51
C ALA A 97 -15.39 11.34 -3.22
N CYS A 98 -14.86 11.20 -2.00
CA CYS A 98 -13.54 11.74 -1.64
C CYS A 98 -12.43 11.08 -2.45
N TYR A 99 -12.40 9.75 -2.47
CA TYR A 99 -11.39 8.99 -3.24
C TYR A 99 -11.48 9.27 -4.74
N LEU A 100 -12.68 9.27 -5.31
CA LEU A 100 -12.89 9.49 -6.75
C LEU A 100 -12.50 10.92 -7.16
N LYS A 101 -12.88 11.95 -6.38
CA LYS A 101 -12.50 13.34 -6.66
C LYS A 101 -10.99 13.58 -6.58
N MET A 102 -10.28 12.80 -5.76
CA MET A 102 -8.83 12.83 -5.68
C MET A 102 -8.14 12.09 -6.84
N GLY A 103 -8.87 11.33 -7.65
CA GLY A 103 -8.36 10.62 -8.82
C GLY A 103 -8.16 9.12 -8.63
N ALA A 104 -8.79 8.49 -7.62
CA ALA A 104 -8.70 7.05 -7.44
C ALA A 104 -9.42 6.27 -8.55
N VAL A 105 -8.88 5.10 -8.88
CA VAL A 105 -9.52 4.14 -9.78
C VAL A 105 -10.14 3.01 -8.96
N PRO A 106 -11.48 2.91 -8.89
CA PRO A 106 -12.18 1.99 -8.01
C PRO A 106 -12.19 0.55 -8.55
N LEU A 107 -11.03 -0.11 -8.62
CA LEU A 107 -10.94 -1.51 -9.08
C LEU A 107 -11.80 -2.46 -8.25
N GLY A 108 -12.10 -2.11 -6.99
CA GLY A 108 -13.07 -2.84 -6.18
C GLY A 108 -12.62 -4.26 -5.85
N SER A 109 -11.31 -4.47 -5.68
CA SER A 109 -10.75 -5.80 -5.44
C SER A 109 -9.54 -5.74 -4.51
N CYS A 110 -9.47 -6.70 -3.58
CA CYS A 110 -8.28 -6.96 -2.77
C CYS A 110 -7.17 -7.71 -3.53
N LEU A 111 -7.44 -8.09 -4.79
CA LEU A 111 -6.51 -8.69 -5.73
C LEU A 111 -6.24 -7.72 -6.89
N PRO A 112 -5.62 -6.55 -6.63
CA PRO A 112 -5.53 -5.47 -7.62
C PRO A 112 -4.69 -5.86 -8.84
N TYR A 113 -3.79 -6.82 -8.70
CA TYR A 113 -3.02 -7.41 -9.80
C TYR A 113 -3.86 -8.23 -10.79
N ARG A 114 -5.06 -8.69 -10.40
CA ARG A 114 -6.00 -9.33 -11.33
C ARG A 114 -6.85 -8.33 -12.11
N THR A 115 -6.83 -7.06 -11.69
CA THR A 115 -7.76 -6.02 -12.15
C THR A 115 -7.03 -4.79 -12.70
N GLY A 116 -5.70 -4.83 -12.83
CA GLY A 116 -4.93 -3.86 -13.61
C GLY A 116 -3.85 -3.08 -12.86
N ASN A 117 -3.70 -3.23 -11.54
CA ASN A 117 -2.56 -2.66 -10.82
C ASN A 117 -1.36 -3.60 -10.89
N LEU A 118 -0.53 -3.40 -11.92
CA LEU A 118 0.63 -4.22 -12.25
C LEU A 118 1.89 -3.33 -12.34
N PRO A 119 2.54 -3.00 -11.21
CA PRO A 119 3.78 -2.24 -11.23
C PRO A 119 4.87 -3.00 -12.00
N LEU A 120 5.70 -2.24 -12.75
CA LEU A 120 6.76 -2.82 -13.58
C LEU A 120 7.89 -3.42 -12.75
N PRO A 121 8.63 -4.41 -13.26
CA PRO A 121 9.82 -4.93 -12.60
C PRO A 121 10.81 -3.83 -12.21
N GLY A 122 11.29 -3.86 -10.96
CA GLY A 122 12.22 -2.87 -10.41
C GLY A 122 11.60 -1.53 -10.02
N SER A 123 10.35 -1.24 -10.43
CA SER A 123 9.62 -0.05 -9.97
C SER A 123 9.19 -0.18 -8.51
N HIS A 124 8.87 0.95 -7.88
CA HIS A 124 8.40 0.96 -6.50
C HIS A 124 6.90 1.18 -6.41
N PHE A 125 6.25 0.62 -5.38
CA PHE A 125 4.82 0.74 -5.14
C PHE A 125 4.53 0.88 -3.64
N SER A 126 3.36 1.41 -3.29
CA SER A 126 2.87 1.46 -1.90
C SER A 126 1.49 0.80 -1.81
N SER A 127 1.32 -0.24 -0.99
CA SER A 127 0.09 -1.03 -0.96
C SER A 127 -0.43 -1.21 0.45
N GLY A 128 -1.72 -0.96 0.64
CA GLY A 128 -2.43 -1.28 1.87
C GLY A 128 -2.84 -2.75 2.01
N GLY A 129 -2.84 -3.49 0.91
CA GLY A 129 -3.24 -4.91 0.87
C GLY A 129 -2.05 -5.86 0.95
N SER A 130 -2.16 -6.93 1.75
CA SER A 130 -1.13 -7.98 1.88
C SER A 130 -0.93 -8.74 0.57
N ALA A 131 -2.00 -9.30 0.01
CA ALA A 131 -1.90 -10.15 -1.18
C ALA A 131 -1.30 -9.39 -2.38
N GLY A 132 -1.72 -8.13 -2.58
CA GLY A 132 -1.17 -7.28 -3.63
C GLY A 132 0.32 -6.96 -3.44
N ALA A 133 0.74 -6.66 -2.20
CA ALA A 133 2.14 -6.42 -1.88
C ALA A 133 2.99 -7.67 -2.10
N THR A 134 2.55 -8.84 -1.64
CA THR A 134 3.26 -10.11 -1.83
C THR A 134 3.39 -10.45 -3.31
N PHE A 135 2.31 -10.35 -4.09
CA PHE A 135 2.35 -10.64 -5.52
C PHE A 135 3.29 -9.68 -6.27
N SER A 136 3.20 -8.38 -6.01
CA SER A 136 4.03 -7.37 -6.68
C SER A 136 5.52 -7.58 -6.37
N ASN A 137 5.86 -7.93 -5.12
CA ASN A 137 7.24 -8.24 -4.74
C ASN A 137 7.75 -9.54 -5.37
N SER A 138 6.99 -10.62 -5.27
CA SER A 138 7.47 -11.97 -5.59
C SER A 138 7.31 -12.36 -7.05
N VAL A 139 6.26 -11.88 -7.73
CA VAL A 139 5.92 -12.28 -9.10
C VAL A 139 6.33 -11.20 -10.09
N LEU A 140 6.00 -9.93 -9.80
CA LEU A 140 6.31 -8.82 -10.71
C LEU A 140 7.72 -8.26 -10.53
N SER A 141 8.44 -8.67 -9.48
CA SER A 141 9.75 -8.12 -9.13
C SER A 141 9.73 -6.59 -8.91
N ALA A 142 8.56 -6.01 -8.62
CA ALA A 142 8.42 -4.65 -8.14
C ALA A 142 8.79 -4.57 -6.66
N ARG A 143 8.99 -3.36 -6.11
CA ARG A 143 9.56 -3.14 -4.78
C ARG A 143 8.68 -2.27 -3.92
N GLY A 144 8.06 -2.84 -2.90
CA GLY A 144 7.14 -2.08 -2.08
C GLY A 144 6.76 -2.77 -0.79
N ASN A 145 6.37 -1.96 0.19
CA ASN A 145 5.91 -2.45 1.47
C ASN A 145 4.39 -2.67 1.48
N ARG A 146 3.94 -3.47 2.46
CA ARG A 146 2.57 -3.42 2.93
C ARG A 146 2.47 -2.29 3.96
N GLU A 147 1.94 -1.16 3.53
CA GLU A 147 1.92 0.10 4.27
C GLU A 147 0.60 0.29 5.04
N GLY A 148 0.62 1.19 6.03
CA GLY A 148 -0.60 1.71 6.65
C GLY A 148 -1.37 2.60 5.68
N MET A 149 -2.71 2.66 5.79
CA MET A 149 -3.53 3.46 4.86
C MET A 149 -3.07 4.93 4.75
N PRO A 150 -2.74 5.63 5.86
CA PRO A 150 -2.30 7.01 5.76
C PRO A 150 -1.02 7.17 4.94
N ALA A 151 -0.07 6.23 5.06
CA ALA A 151 1.17 6.23 4.29
C ALA A 151 0.92 5.96 2.79
N VAL A 152 0.00 5.05 2.45
CA VAL A 152 -0.38 4.80 1.04
C VAL A 152 -1.01 6.03 0.40
N ILE A 153 -1.95 6.68 1.11
CA ILE A 153 -2.63 7.90 0.63
C ILE A 153 -1.61 9.02 0.49
N ALA A 154 -0.74 9.21 1.47
CA ALA A 154 0.33 10.20 1.40
C ALA A 154 1.28 9.94 0.23
N ALA A 155 1.70 8.68 0.01
CA ALA A 155 2.54 8.31 -1.13
C ALA A 155 1.85 8.53 -2.47
N ALA A 156 0.54 8.26 -2.55
CA ALA A 156 -0.27 8.52 -3.75
C ALA A 156 -0.36 10.02 -4.07
N ILE A 157 -0.49 10.88 -3.05
CA ILE A 157 -0.53 12.35 -3.19
C ILE A 157 0.85 12.92 -3.51
N ALA A 158 1.91 12.40 -2.88
CA ALA A 158 3.25 12.93 -3.05
C ALA A 158 3.96 12.39 -4.30
N GLY A 159 3.52 11.22 -4.81
CA GLY A 159 4.20 10.49 -5.89
C GLY A 159 5.51 9.83 -5.46
N VAL A 160 5.82 9.84 -4.16
CA VAL A 160 7.04 9.28 -3.58
C VAL A 160 6.74 8.55 -2.27
N THR A 161 7.66 7.71 -1.82
CA THR A 161 7.63 7.04 -0.51
C THR A 161 9.05 7.00 0.07
N PRO A 162 9.26 6.97 1.39
CA PRO A 162 10.59 6.75 1.96
C PRO A 162 11.16 5.40 1.54
N GLU A 163 12.46 5.35 1.24
CA GLU A 163 13.16 4.12 0.87
C GLU A 163 13.52 3.31 2.11
N TYR A 164 12.61 2.41 2.50
CA TYR A 164 12.82 1.48 3.62
C TYR A 164 12.16 0.12 3.37
N GLY A 165 12.44 -0.86 4.23
CA GLY A 165 11.81 -2.18 4.15
C GLY A 165 12.11 -2.88 2.82
N LEU A 166 11.08 -3.37 2.14
CA LEU A 166 11.18 -4.14 0.89
C LEU A 166 11.46 -3.28 -0.36
N HIS A 167 11.54 -1.95 -0.20
CA HIS A 167 12.10 -1.07 -1.22
C HIS A 167 13.61 -1.31 -1.40
N LEU A 168 14.30 -1.65 -0.32
CA LEU A 168 15.74 -1.94 -0.28
C LEU A 168 16.02 -3.32 -0.86
N ARG A 169 17.04 -3.46 -1.71
CA ARG A 169 17.33 -4.73 -2.40
C ARG A 169 17.83 -5.79 -1.43
N GLU A 170 18.66 -5.38 -0.48
CA GLU A 170 19.23 -6.19 0.59
C GLU A 170 18.16 -6.91 1.41
N ASN A 171 17.02 -6.25 1.65
CA ASN A 171 15.91 -6.76 2.46
C ASN A 171 15.01 -7.76 1.71
N ARG A 172 15.30 -8.06 0.45
CA ARG A 172 14.48 -8.94 -0.42
C ARG A 172 15.04 -10.34 -0.56
N SER A 173 16.21 -10.60 0.02
CA SER A 173 16.80 -11.94 0.02
C SER A 173 16.02 -12.82 0.98
N SER A 174 15.70 -14.05 0.58
CA SER A 174 14.98 -14.97 1.45
C SER A 174 15.82 -15.29 2.68
N ASN A 175 15.24 -15.12 3.86
CA ASN A 175 15.90 -15.43 5.13
C ASN A 175 16.06 -16.96 5.33
N ARG A 176 15.57 -17.77 4.39
CA ARG A 176 15.66 -19.24 4.40
C ARG A 176 16.58 -19.68 3.28
N ALA A 177 17.76 -20.17 3.64
CA ALA A 177 18.64 -20.83 2.69
C ALA A 177 18.25 -22.31 2.61
N PHE A 178 18.00 -22.80 1.40
CA PHE A 178 17.74 -24.21 1.14
C PHE A 178 19.05 -24.88 0.74
N PHE A 179 19.45 -25.93 1.47
CA PHE A 179 20.65 -26.70 1.17
C PHE A 179 20.28 -28.16 0.91
N LYS A 180 20.94 -28.78 -0.08
CA LYS A 180 20.87 -30.23 -0.28
C LYS A 180 22.08 -30.88 0.35
N ASN A 181 21.88 -31.93 1.14
CA ASN A 181 23.00 -32.77 1.57
C ASN A 181 23.48 -33.67 0.41
N LYS A 182 24.62 -34.35 0.60
CA LYS A 182 25.18 -35.31 -0.38
C LYS A 182 24.24 -36.48 -0.74
N LYS A 183 23.16 -36.69 0.04
CA LYS A 183 22.11 -37.69 -0.21
C LYS A 183 20.85 -37.10 -0.86
N GLY A 184 20.90 -35.85 -1.33
CA GLY A 184 19.82 -35.17 -2.04
C GLY A 184 18.66 -34.66 -1.17
N ARG A 185 18.75 -34.76 0.16
CA ARG A 185 17.71 -34.25 1.08
C ARG A 185 17.85 -32.74 1.24
N THR A 186 16.73 -32.03 1.11
CA THR A 186 16.65 -30.58 1.26
C THR A 186 16.44 -30.19 2.72
N PHE A 187 17.24 -29.26 3.22
CA PHE A 187 17.15 -28.68 4.56
C PHE A 187 16.92 -27.18 4.46
N ILE A 188 16.22 -26.63 5.46
CA ILE A 188 15.98 -25.20 5.60
C ILE A 188 16.90 -24.69 6.72
N ALA A 189 17.85 -23.82 6.39
CA ALA A 189 18.58 -23.05 7.40
C ALA A 189 17.77 -21.79 7.74
N LEU A 190 17.44 -21.63 9.01
CA LEU A 190 16.92 -20.38 9.55
C LEU A 190 18.13 -19.46 9.86
N PRO A 191 18.02 -18.15 9.64
CA PRO A 191 19.15 -17.23 9.55
C PRO A 191 19.85 -16.97 10.90
N PHE A 192 19.27 -17.44 12.01
CA PHE A 192 19.78 -17.25 13.38
C PHE A 192 20.35 -18.51 14.03
N HIS A 193 20.43 -19.63 13.31
CA HIS A 193 21.13 -20.80 13.80
C HIS A 193 22.24 -21.19 12.82
N PRO A 194 23.52 -21.19 13.25
CA PRO A 194 24.54 -21.86 12.46
C PRO A 194 24.08 -23.31 12.22
N PRO A 195 24.32 -23.88 11.03
CA PRO A 195 23.97 -25.27 10.79
C PRO A 195 24.62 -26.12 11.89
N PRO A 196 23.87 -27.02 12.54
CA PRO A 196 24.44 -27.85 13.58
C PRO A 196 25.60 -28.64 12.98
N ALA A 197 26.71 -28.75 13.72
CA ALA A 197 28.00 -29.31 13.30
C ALA A 197 27.98 -30.84 13.01
N PHE A 198 26.86 -31.38 12.51
CA PHE A 198 26.67 -32.80 12.20
C PHE A 198 27.09 -33.18 10.76
N PHE A 199 27.82 -32.32 10.05
CA PHE A 199 28.22 -32.57 8.66
C PHE A 199 29.74 -32.67 8.44
N SER A 200 30.50 -33.02 9.47
CA SER A 200 31.86 -33.56 9.34
C SER A 200 31.84 -35.05 9.69
N GLY A 201 31.54 -35.87 8.68
CA GLY A 201 31.48 -37.34 8.75
C GLY A 201 31.04 -37.91 7.41
#